data_AF-A0AA42RG50-F1
#
_entry.id   AF-A0AA42RG50-F1
#
_cell.length_a   1.000
_cell.length_b   1.000
_cell.length_c   1.000
_cell.angle_alpha   90.00
_cell.angle_beta   90.00
_cell.angle_gamma   90.00
#
_symmetry.space_group_name_H-M   'P 1'
#
loop_
_entity.id
_entity.type
_entity.pdbx_description
1 polymer ?
#
loop_
_entity_poly.entity_id
_entity_poly.type
_entity_poly.pdbx_seq_one_letter_code
_entity_poly.pdbx_strand_id
1 'polypeptide(L)' 'MEQDNFYKGLDLRTASQNDFCKLLKLTPVLVSVDLIKEVDIRVIELFAFAENYELKELFDKLNKLYPN' A
#
# COMPACT_ATOMS: atom_id res chain seq x y z
N MET A 1 -18.13 8.13 -10.78
CA MET A 1 -16.86 8.76 -10.38
C MET A 1 -15.78 7.75 -10.66
N GLU A 2 -14.86 8.02 -11.59
CA GLU A 2 -13.67 7.17 -11.72
C GLU A 2 -12.88 7.30 -10.41
N GLN A 3 -12.81 6.21 -9.65
CA GLN A 3 -11.87 6.15 -8.54
C GLN A 3 -10.46 6.19 -9.14
N ASP A 4 -9.71 7.23 -8.84
CA ASP A 4 -8.29 7.34 -9.21
C ASP A 4 -7.49 6.34 -8.36
N ASN A 5 -7.51 5.09 -8.82
CA ASN A 5 -6.85 3.94 -8.21
C ASN A 5 -5.35 3.90 -8.48
N PHE A 6 -4.78 4.93 -9.09
CA PHE A 6 -3.37 4.96 -9.47
C PHE A 6 -2.54 5.83 -8.51
N TYR A 7 -1.31 5.43 -8.24
CA TYR A 7 -0.30 6.27 -7.61
C TYR A 7 0.98 6.22 -8.42
N LYS A 8 1.40 7.37 -8.97
CA LYS A 8 2.61 7.48 -9.81
C LYS A 8 2.69 6.39 -10.90
N GLY A 9 1.55 6.04 -11.50
CA GLY A 9 1.43 5.05 -12.57
C GLY A 9 1.23 3.60 -12.11
N LEU A 10 1.23 3.30 -10.81
CA LEU A 10 0.92 1.98 -10.28
C LEU A 10 -0.55 1.87 -9.87
N ASP A 11 -1.22 0.79 -10.30
CA ASP A 11 -2.60 0.48 -9.89
C ASP A 11 -2.60 -0.09 -8.47
N LEU A 12 -3.19 0.62 -7.52
CA LEU A 12 -3.23 0.25 -6.10
C LEU A 12 -4.00 -1.04 -5.81
N ARG A 13 -4.82 -1.50 -6.76
CA ARG A 13 -5.57 -2.76 -6.64
C ARG A 13 -4.68 -3.99 -6.79
N THR A 14 -3.55 -3.85 -7.48
CA THR A 14 -2.67 -4.96 -7.84
C THR A 14 -1.22 -4.73 -7.44
N ALA A 15 -0.81 -3.47 -7.24
CA ALA A 15 0.53 -3.13 -6.81
C ALA A 15 0.86 -3.78 -5.47
N SER A 16 2.10 -4.22 -5.36
CA SER A 16 2.73 -4.74 -4.15
C SER A 16 3.69 -3.71 -3.56
N GLN A 17 4.09 -3.93 -2.31
CA GLN A 17 5.16 -3.15 -1.69
C GLN A 17 6.45 -3.15 -2.53
N ASN A 18 6.77 -4.26 -3.19
CA ASN A 18 7.96 -4.38 -4.04
C ASN A 18 7.90 -3.47 -5.28
N ASP A 19 6.72 -3.21 -5.82
CA ASP A 19 6.57 -2.29 -6.95
C ASP A 19 6.88 -0.85 -6.53
N PHE A 20 6.43 -0.45 -5.34
CA PHE A 20 6.78 0.85 -4.76
C PHE A 20 8.25 0.95 -4.37
N CYS A 21 8.85 -0.13 -3.86
CA CYS A 21 10.29 -0.17 -3.59
C CYS A 21 11.11 0.11 -4.85
N LYS A 22 10.76 -0.52 -5.97
CA LYS A 22 11.42 -0.27 -7.28
C LYS A 22 11.19 1.15 -7.78
N LEU A 23 9.94 1.63 -7.72
CA LEU A 23 9.55 2.95 -8.22
C LEU A 23 10.21 4.09 -7.44
N LEU A 24 10.22 3.99 -6.10
CA LEU A 24 10.67 5.04 -5.19
C LEU A 24 12.13 4.86 -4.75
N LYS A 25 12.77 3.74 -5.14
CA LYS A 25 14.12 3.35 -4.70
C LYS A 25 14.23 3.25 -3.18
N LEU A 26 13.24 2.63 -2.55
CA LEU A 26 13.14 2.38 -1.11
C LEU A 26 13.26 0.89 -0.80
N THR A 27 13.57 0.55 0.45
CA THR A 27 13.62 -0.85 0.90
C THR A 27 12.26 -1.31 1.42
N PRO A 28 11.92 -2.61 1.31
CA PRO A 28 10.68 -3.13 1.89
C PRO A 28 10.71 -3.02 3.42
N VAL A 29 9.53 -2.77 3.97
CA VAL A 29 9.20 -2.81 5.39
C VAL A 29 8.67 -4.19 5.72
N LEU A 30 9.27 -4.81 6.73
CA LEU A 30 8.84 -6.11 7.23
C LEU A 30 7.75 -5.90 8.27
N VAL A 31 6.59 -6.50 8.03
CA VAL A 31 5.46 -6.52 8.97
C VAL A 31 5.12 -7.95 9.35
N SER A 32 4.86 -8.16 10.65
CA SER A 32 4.31 -9.41 11.15
C SER A 32 2.80 -9.29 11.20
N VAL A 33 2.10 -10.10 10.39
CA VAL A 33 0.63 -10.12 10.35
C VAL A 33 0.14 -11.40 11.01
N ASP A 34 -0.77 -11.26 11.97
CA ASP A 34 -1.46 -12.41 12.56
C ASP A 34 -2.38 -13.05 11.51
N LEU A 35 -2.04 -14.27 11.07
CA LEU A 35 -2.74 -15.04 10.03
C LEU A 35 -4.20 -15.40 10.39
N ILE A 36 -4.66 -15.06 11.59
CA ILE A 36 -5.97 -15.43 12.12
C ILE A 36 -7.09 -14.55 11.52
N LYS A 37 -6.77 -13.37 10.99
CA LYS A 37 -7.76 -12.51 10.33
C LYS A 37 -7.70 -12.72 8.81
N GLU A 38 -8.85 -12.83 8.16
CA GLU A 38 -9.01 -12.81 6.69
C GLU A 38 -8.70 -11.41 6.13
N VAL A 39 -7.48 -10.91 6.34
CA VAL A 39 -7.06 -9.59 5.87
C VAL A 39 -6.11 -9.78 4.71
N ASP A 40 -6.30 -8.98 3.66
CA ASP A 40 -5.36 -8.91 2.55
C ASP A 40 -4.01 -8.40 3.07
N ILE A 41 -3.07 -9.34 3.29
CA ILE A 41 -1.73 -9.08 3.80
C ILE A 41 -1.03 -8.01 2.97
N ARG A 42 -1.24 -8.01 1.65
CA ARG A 42 -0.67 -7.00 0.73
C ARG A 42 -1.16 -5.60 1.09
N VAL A 43 -2.44 -5.44 1.44
CA VAL A 43 -2.99 -4.13 1.82
C VAL A 43 -2.38 -3.66 3.13
N ILE A 44 -2.22 -4.55 4.11
CA ILE A 44 -1.52 -4.23 5.38
C ILE A 44 -0.08 -3.80 5.09
N GLU A 45 0.65 -4.55 4.27
CA GLU A 45 2.02 -4.22 3.88
C GLU A 45 2.10 -2.86 3.20
N LEU A 46 1.15 -2.52 2.34
CA LEU A 46 1.09 -1.23 1.66
C LEU A 46 0.82 -0.07 2.63
N PHE A 47 -0.10 -0.24 3.58
CA PHE A 47 -0.35 0.76 4.62
C PHE A 47 0.89 0.97 5.49
N ALA A 48 1.51 -0.11 5.98
CA ALA A 48 2.72 -0.03 6.80
C ALA A 48 3.89 0.60 6.04
N PHE A 49 4.06 0.27 4.76
CA PHE A 49 5.06 0.90 3.90
C PHE A 49 4.81 2.40 3.73
N ALA A 50 3.56 2.80 3.48
CA ALA A 50 3.20 4.20 3.31
C ALA A 50 3.42 5.01 4.60
N GLU A 51 3.08 4.47 5.76
CA GLU A 51 3.32 5.10 7.06
C GLU A 51 4.81 5.22 7.37
N ASN A 52 5.58 4.13 7.22
CA ASN A 52 7.00 4.09 7.55
C ASN A 52 7.85 5.10 6.74
N TYR A 53 7.47 5.36 5.49
CA TYR A 53 8.14 6.32 4.61
C TYR A 53 7.42 7.66 4.50
N GLU A 54 6.44 7.93 5.36
CA GLU A 54 5.68 9.19 5.40
C GLU A 54 5.02 9.56 4.05
N LEU A 55 4.60 8.56 3.27
CA LEU A 55 3.98 8.71 1.96
C LEU A 55 2.48 9.05 2.09
N LYS A 56 2.18 10.22 2.63
CA LYS A 56 0.81 10.66 2.97
C LYS A 56 -0.20 10.50 1.82
N GLU A 57 0.18 10.90 0.61
CA GLU A 57 -0.71 10.79 -0.56
C GLU A 57 -1.04 9.32 -0.89
N LEU A 58 -0.06 8.41 -0.79
CA LEU A 58 -0.27 6.98 -0.99
C LEU A 58 -1.20 6.43 0.10
N PHE A 59 -0.95 6.79 1.35
CA PHE A 59 -1.79 6.40 2.49
C PHE A 59 -3.24 6.86 2.32
N ASP A 60 -3.45 8.13 1.96
CA ASP A 60 -4.79 8.69 1.74
C ASP A 60 -5.52 8.00 0.58
N LYS A 61 -4.80 7.62 -0.49
CA LYS A 61 -5.37 6.84 -1.60
C LYS A 61 -5.71 5.41 -1.20
N LEU A 62 -4.85 4.75 -0.43
CA LEU A 62 -5.11 3.41 0.10
C LEU A 62 -6.35 3.41 1.02
N ASN A 63 -6.49 4.39 1.92
CA ASN A 63 -7.67 4.53 2.79
C ASN A 63 -8.98 4.74 2.02
N LYS A 64 -8.94 5.45 0.89
CA LYS A 64 -10.13 5.62 0.04
C LYS A 64 -10.53 4.31 -0.64
N LEU A 65 -9.56 3.49 -1.03
CA LEU A 65 -9.78 2.24 -1.77
C LEU A 65 -10.11 1.06 -0.84
N TYR A 66 -9.46 1.01 0.31
CA TYR A 66 -9.58 -0.01 1.34
C TYR A 66 -9.87 0.65 2.69
N PRO A 67 -11.10 1.18 2.89
CA PRO A 67 -11.49 1.70 4.17
C PRO A 67 -11.54 0.56 5.19
N ASN A 68 -10.93 0.79 6.36
CA ASN A 68 -11.06 -0.09 7.53
C ASN A 68 -12.49 -0.11 8.08
#